data_AF-A0A142BHA6-F1
#
_entry.id   AF-A0A142BHA6-F1
#
_cell.length_a   1.000
_cell.length_b   1.000
_cell.length_c   1.000
_cell.angle_alpha   90.00
_cell.angle_beta   90.00
_cell.angle_gamma   90.00
#
_symmetry.space_group_name_H-M   'P 1'
#
loop_
_entity.id
_entity.type
_entity.pdbx_description
1 polymer ?
#
loop_
_entity_poly.entity_id
_entity_poly.type
_entity_poly.pdbx_seq_one_letter_code
_entity_poly.pdbx_strand_id
1 'polypeptide(L)'
;MRFYSARQAIHEAYFIHLKSKGFEVKLTDALREPDFSGYLRKAHRKHHDDEARDEKRRAEMLGQFQPVGFYQEDRSVKLDANRLISDGAEAGKIIAVVEKLPAHLKSWCYWCYSPLGQLENSSNQSLLDFTDDRQKVVALRNEQERLEELAYTLEARIKRCKNIKRLNELLELDEDQLRLKAERLEQQADRIENALRLGDRFSAELWRWLDELVEDAIDEKVRPKTRRHIKDVVIASVYNYRVRVYGHGLKPFLSRRDMCEKFGVPAENFERDYRWWMNWTTDVCNELDREALVPVATIVLAA
;
A
#
# COMPACT_ATOMS: atom_id res chain seq x y z
N MET A 1 -3.56 1.14 31.09
CA MET A 1 -3.93 2.04 29.96
C MET A 1 -5.43 2.36 29.95
N ARG A 2 -5.84 3.51 29.38
CA ARG A 2 -7.25 3.74 28.99
C ARG A 2 -7.32 3.70 27.47
N PHE A 3 -7.83 2.61 26.92
CA PHE A 3 -8.00 2.46 25.48
C PHE A 3 -9.36 3.03 25.06
N TYR A 4 -9.38 3.90 24.05
CA TYR A 4 -10.62 4.44 23.51
C TYR A 4 -11.21 3.58 22.38
N SER A 5 -10.43 2.64 21.83
CA SER A 5 -10.87 1.69 20.82
C SER A 5 -9.94 0.47 20.74
N ALA A 6 -10.44 -0.64 20.17
CA ALA A 6 -9.62 -1.83 19.90
C ALA A 6 -8.44 -1.53 18.96
N ARG A 7 -8.64 -0.65 17.96
CA ARG A 7 -7.59 -0.23 17.03
C ARG A 7 -6.42 0.44 17.77
N GLN A 8 -6.75 1.41 18.64
CA GLN A 8 -5.77 2.11 19.46
C GLN A 8 -5.09 1.15 20.44
N ALA A 9 -5.83 0.20 21.00
CA ALA A 9 -5.28 -0.81 21.89
C ALA A 9 -4.21 -1.68 21.21
N ILE A 10 -4.45 -2.13 19.98
CA ILE A 10 -3.46 -2.87 19.20
C ILE A 10 -2.23 -2.00 18.95
N HIS A 11 -2.42 -0.77 18.49
CA HIS A 11 -1.32 0.16 18.21
C HIS A 11 -0.44 0.40 19.44
N GLU A 12 -1.04 0.75 20.57
CA GLU A 12 -0.34 1.01 21.83
C GLU A 12 0.33 -0.26 22.39
N ALA A 13 -0.30 -1.43 22.27
CA ALA A 13 0.27 -2.68 22.72
C ALA A 13 1.57 -3.02 21.98
N TYR A 14 1.56 -2.95 20.64
CA TYR A 14 2.77 -3.17 19.83
C TYR A 14 3.81 -2.07 20.04
N PHE A 15 3.39 -0.82 20.26
CA PHE A 15 4.29 0.27 20.59
C PHE A 15 5.06 0.03 21.90
N ILE A 16 4.36 -0.38 22.96
CA ILE A 16 4.95 -0.71 24.26
C ILE A 16 5.87 -1.91 24.16
N HIS A 17 5.45 -2.95 23.44
CA HIS A 17 6.27 -4.14 23.18
C HIS A 17 7.60 -3.78 22.53
N LEU A 18 7.60 -2.85 21.56
CA LEU A 18 8.82 -2.39 20.92
C LEU A 18 9.74 -1.61 21.84
N LYS A 19 9.19 -0.66 22.60
CA LYS A 19 9.98 0.11 23.58
C LYS A 19 10.62 -0.81 24.61
N SER A 20 9.86 -1.78 25.12
CA SER A 20 10.35 -2.75 26.12
C SER A 20 11.50 -3.63 25.64
N LYS A 21 11.63 -3.86 24.33
CA LYS A 21 12.71 -4.65 23.71
C LYS A 21 13.96 -3.85 23.37
N GLY A 22 14.04 -2.57 23.76
CA GLY A 22 15.22 -1.73 23.50
C GLY A 22 15.34 -1.22 22.06
N PHE A 23 14.24 -1.20 21.29
CA PHE A 23 14.20 -0.57 19.96
C PHE A 23 14.12 0.97 20.01
N GLU A 24 14.18 1.57 21.20
CA GLU A 24 13.95 2.99 21.45
C GLU A 24 14.82 3.92 20.58
N VAL A 25 16.08 3.55 20.29
CA VAL A 25 17.00 4.38 19.51
C VAL A 25 16.56 4.55 18.04
N LYS A 26 15.83 3.58 17.46
CA LYS A 26 15.32 3.69 16.07
C LYS A 26 13.89 4.21 16.01
N LEU A 27 13.10 4.03 17.08
CA LEU A 27 11.70 4.44 17.11
C LEU A 27 11.56 5.97 17.16
N THR A 28 12.34 6.66 18.01
CA THR A 28 12.28 8.13 18.11
C THR A 28 12.74 8.84 16.85
N ASP A 29 13.70 8.27 16.10
CA ASP A 29 14.15 8.83 14.82
C ASP A 29 13.13 8.63 13.71
N ALA A 30 12.39 7.52 13.71
CA ALA A 30 11.36 7.22 12.73
C ALA A 30 9.95 7.76 13.10
N LEU A 31 9.76 8.18 14.36
CA LEU A 31 8.56 8.87 14.87
C LEU A 31 8.71 10.39 14.95
N ARG A 32 9.89 10.97 14.65
CA ARG A 32 9.93 12.38 14.25
C ARG A 32 8.97 12.50 13.09
N GLU A 33 7.89 13.27 13.29
CA GLU A 33 6.77 13.39 12.36
C GLU A 33 7.29 13.31 10.92
N PRO A 34 6.83 12.34 10.09
CA PRO A 34 7.08 12.44 8.66
C PRO A 34 6.62 13.84 8.28
N ASP A 35 7.48 14.64 7.64
CA ASP A 35 7.11 15.98 7.20
C ASP A 35 6.10 15.86 6.05
N PHE A 36 4.86 15.52 6.40
CA PHE A 36 3.72 15.46 5.52
C PHE A 36 3.51 16.83 4.86
N SER A 37 3.89 17.91 5.55
CA SER A 37 3.80 19.28 5.04
C SER A 37 4.81 19.54 3.92
N GLY A 38 6.04 19.06 4.02
CA GLY A 38 7.08 19.15 2.99
C GLY A 38 6.79 18.25 1.80
N TYR A 39 6.23 17.06 2.05
CA TYR A 39 5.82 16.11 1.02
C TYR A 39 4.60 16.60 0.24
N LEU A 40 3.54 17.06 0.92
CA LEU A 40 2.38 17.71 0.28
C LEU A 40 2.82 18.95 -0.50
N ARG A 41 3.76 19.76 0.02
CA ARG A 41 4.36 20.89 -0.73
C ARG A 41 5.11 20.45 -1.99
N LYS A 42 5.80 19.30 -2.00
CA LYS A 42 6.50 18.77 -3.20
C LYS A 42 5.54 18.17 -4.23
N ALA A 43 4.51 17.47 -3.80
CA ALA A 43 3.45 16.95 -4.67
C ALA A 43 2.61 18.09 -5.29
N HIS A 44 2.35 19.17 -4.52
CA HIS A 44 1.66 20.36 -5.00
C HIS A 44 2.52 21.26 -5.91
N ARG A 45 3.85 21.31 -5.73
CA ARG A 45 4.76 22.06 -6.62
C ARG A 45 4.73 21.62 -8.09
N LYS A 46 4.18 20.45 -8.41
CA LYS A 46 4.04 19.96 -9.79
C LYS A 46 2.78 20.47 -10.50
N HIS A 47 1.91 21.21 -9.81
CA HIS A 47 0.66 21.76 -10.31
C HIS A 47 0.50 23.22 -9.86
N HIS A 48 1.31 24.12 -10.41
CA HIS A 48 1.14 25.56 -10.20
C HIS A 48 0.79 26.24 -11.51
N ASP A 49 -0.47 26.66 -11.63
CA ASP A 49 -0.81 27.95 -12.27
C ASP A 49 -2.12 28.58 -11.75
N ASP A 50 -2.91 27.94 -10.85
CA ASP A 50 -4.21 28.50 -10.40
C ASP A 50 -4.38 28.72 -8.86
N GLU A 51 -3.36 28.54 -8.01
CA GLU A 51 -3.56 28.41 -6.54
C GLU A 51 -3.57 29.70 -5.68
N ALA A 52 -3.51 30.92 -6.24
CA ALA A 52 -3.40 32.14 -5.41
C ALA A 52 -4.68 32.51 -4.62
N ARG A 53 -5.86 31.98 -4.99
CA ARG A 53 -7.13 32.24 -4.28
C ARG A 53 -7.47 31.23 -3.18
N ASP A 54 -6.92 30.02 -3.26
CA ASP A 54 -7.21 28.94 -2.30
C ASP A 54 -6.31 29.00 -1.05
N GLU A 55 -5.14 29.61 -1.15
CA GLU A 55 -4.18 29.70 -0.05
C GLU A 55 -4.69 30.61 1.09
N LYS A 56 -5.44 31.67 0.77
CA LYS A 56 -6.08 32.54 1.76
C LYS A 56 -7.20 31.82 2.53
N ARG A 57 -8.01 31.00 1.84
CA ARG A 57 -9.06 30.18 2.48
C ARG A 57 -8.47 29.03 3.31
N ARG A 58 -7.34 28.44 2.88
CA ARG A 58 -6.62 27.42 3.66
C ARG A 58 -5.98 28.00 4.91
N ALA A 59 -5.43 29.21 4.86
CA ALA A 59 -4.88 29.89 6.05
C ALA A 59 -5.97 30.20 7.09
N GLU A 60 -7.17 30.60 6.65
CA GLU A 60 -8.32 30.79 7.54
C GLU A 60 -8.82 29.46 8.14
N MET A 61 -8.82 28.36 7.38
CA MET A 61 -9.21 27.04 7.91
C MET A 61 -8.14 26.45 8.85
N LEU A 62 -6.86 26.58 8.54
CA LEU A 62 -5.76 26.10 9.40
C LEU A 62 -5.69 26.85 10.73
N GLY A 63 -6.12 28.12 10.78
CA GLY A 63 -6.26 28.88 12.02
C GLY A 63 -7.36 28.36 12.96
N GLN A 64 -8.33 27.59 12.45
CA GLN A 64 -9.40 26.97 13.25
C GLN A 64 -9.04 25.57 13.76
N PHE A 65 -8.01 24.94 13.20
CA PHE A 65 -7.49 23.65 13.65
C PHE A 65 -6.21 23.88 14.46
N GLN A 66 -6.35 24.22 15.75
CA GLN A 66 -5.27 23.91 16.69
C GLN A 66 -5.19 22.38 16.77
N PRO A 67 -4.08 21.73 16.36
CA PRO A 67 -3.88 20.35 16.72
C PRO A 67 -3.90 20.27 18.24
N VAL A 68 -4.71 19.35 18.79
CA VAL A 68 -4.60 18.97 20.20
C VAL A 68 -3.16 18.52 20.37
N GLY A 69 -2.35 19.35 21.02
CA GLY A 69 -0.90 19.13 21.13
C GLY A 69 -0.63 17.76 21.74
N PHE A 70 -0.23 16.81 20.90
CA PHE A 70 0.33 15.55 21.36
C PHE A 70 1.75 15.82 21.84
N TYR A 71 1.89 15.99 23.15
CA TYR A 71 3.13 15.92 23.92
C TYR A 71 4.26 16.89 23.55
N GLN A 72 4.26 18.05 24.23
CA GLN A 72 5.49 18.62 24.79
C GLN A 72 5.19 19.20 26.17
N GLU A 73 5.17 18.32 27.17
CA GLU A 73 5.64 18.73 28.50
C GLU A 73 6.89 17.90 28.79
N ASP A 74 8.04 18.59 28.73
CA ASP A 74 9.30 18.17 29.34
C ASP A 74 9.09 17.97 30.84
N ARG A 75 8.57 16.81 31.23
CA ARG A 75 8.67 16.34 32.61
C ARG A 75 9.68 15.20 32.63
N SER A 76 10.83 15.49 33.23
CA SER A 76 11.69 14.49 33.86
C SER A 76 10.87 13.78 34.93
N VAL A 77 10.11 12.75 34.54
CA VAL A 77 9.34 11.90 35.43
C VAL A 77 10.12 10.61 35.54
N LYS A 78 10.53 10.25 36.76
CA LYS A 78 10.76 8.84 37.08
C LYS A 78 9.46 8.11 36.74
N LEU A 79 9.37 7.57 35.53
CA LEU A 79 8.24 6.76 35.09
C LEU A 79 8.01 5.73 36.19
N ASP A 80 6.83 5.78 36.79
CA ASP A 80 6.45 4.87 37.85
C ASP A 80 6.59 3.45 37.32
N ALA A 81 7.56 2.70 37.83
CA ALA A 81 7.88 1.36 37.35
C ALA A 81 6.64 0.46 37.41
N ASN A 82 5.75 0.68 38.38
CA ASN A 82 4.49 -0.05 38.51
C ASN A 82 3.56 0.22 37.32
N ARG A 83 3.52 1.46 36.82
CA ARG A 83 2.72 1.81 35.65
C ARG A 83 3.27 1.14 34.39
N LEU A 84 4.60 1.15 34.19
CA LEU A 84 5.22 0.46 33.06
C LEU A 84 4.96 -1.06 33.09
N ILE A 85 5.04 -1.68 34.26
CA ILE A 85 4.73 -3.10 34.44
C ILE A 85 3.26 -3.38 34.12
N SER A 86 2.34 -2.55 34.62
CA SER A 86 0.90 -2.68 34.35
C SER A 86 0.59 -2.51 32.86
N ASP A 87 1.12 -1.47 32.24
CA ASP A 87 0.93 -1.16 30.82
C ASP A 87 1.53 -2.28 29.93
N GLY A 88 2.69 -2.84 30.32
CA GLY A 88 3.28 -4.01 29.66
C GLY A 88 2.44 -5.28 29.79
N ALA A 89 1.86 -5.52 30.96
CA ALA A 89 0.98 -6.67 31.18
C ALA A 89 -0.32 -6.57 30.35
N GLU A 90 -0.92 -5.38 30.26
CA GLU A 90 -2.08 -5.11 29.41
C GLU A 90 -1.74 -5.26 27.91
N ALA A 91 -0.62 -4.69 27.47
CA ALA A 91 -0.12 -4.86 26.10
C ALA A 91 0.08 -6.34 25.75
N GLY A 92 0.66 -7.12 26.68
CA GLY A 92 0.85 -8.56 26.52
C GLY A 92 -0.46 -9.32 26.34
N LYS A 93 -1.54 -8.94 27.04
CA LYS A 93 -2.88 -9.54 26.87
C LYS A 93 -3.44 -9.27 25.47
N ILE A 94 -3.33 -8.03 25.00
CA ILE A 94 -3.80 -7.64 23.66
C ILE A 94 -3.03 -8.39 22.58
N ILE A 95 -1.70 -8.41 22.65
CA ILE A 95 -0.85 -9.15 21.71
C ILE A 95 -1.18 -10.65 21.75
N ALA A 96 -1.36 -11.23 22.93
CA ALA A 96 -1.72 -12.64 23.05
C ALA A 96 -3.08 -12.98 22.40
N VAL A 97 -4.02 -12.04 22.36
CA VAL A 97 -5.28 -12.22 21.61
C VAL A 97 -5.03 -12.14 20.10
N VAL A 98 -4.28 -11.13 19.65
CA VAL A 98 -3.94 -10.97 18.22
C VAL A 98 -3.17 -12.17 17.68
N GLU A 99 -2.24 -12.73 18.46
CA GLU A 99 -1.44 -13.90 18.07
C GLU A 99 -2.26 -15.20 17.97
N LYS A 100 -3.46 -15.25 18.57
CA LYS A 100 -4.38 -16.38 18.46
C LYS A 100 -5.31 -16.29 17.25
N LEU A 101 -5.32 -15.15 16.54
CA LEU A 101 -6.13 -14.99 15.34
C LEU A 101 -5.56 -15.86 14.19
N PRO A 102 -6.41 -16.24 13.22
CA PRO A 102 -5.97 -16.76 11.92
C PRO A 102 -4.83 -15.93 11.31
N ALA A 103 -3.95 -16.57 10.54
CA ALA A 103 -2.73 -15.94 10.03
C ALA A 103 -2.98 -14.63 9.28
N HIS A 104 -3.97 -14.59 8.38
CA HIS A 104 -4.33 -13.39 7.62
C HIS A 104 -4.91 -12.28 8.50
N LEU A 105 -5.73 -12.61 9.52
CA LEU A 105 -6.26 -11.62 10.47
C LEU A 105 -5.16 -11.08 11.40
N LYS A 106 -4.22 -11.92 11.81
CA LYS A 106 -3.05 -11.49 12.56
C LYS A 106 -2.19 -10.52 11.73
N SER A 107 -1.90 -10.89 10.49
CA SER A 107 -1.17 -10.03 9.54
C SER A 107 -1.93 -8.74 9.24
N TRP A 108 -3.26 -8.79 9.16
CA TRP A 108 -4.11 -7.60 9.08
C TRP A 108 -3.94 -6.70 10.29
N CYS A 109 -4.00 -7.24 11.51
CA CYS A 109 -3.78 -6.46 12.72
C CYS A 109 -2.40 -5.80 12.75
N TYR A 110 -1.36 -6.56 12.40
CA TYR A 110 -0.01 -6.03 12.36
C TYR A 110 0.14 -4.93 11.30
N TRP A 111 -0.23 -5.22 10.06
CA TRP A 111 -0.07 -4.28 8.96
C TRP A 111 -0.95 -3.04 9.13
N CYS A 112 -2.22 -3.22 9.51
CA CYS A 112 -3.19 -2.13 9.60
C CYS A 112 -3.08 -1.34 10.90
N TYR A 113 -2.66 -1.92 12.04
CA TYR A 113 -2.73 -1.24 13.35
C TYR A 113 -1.40 -1.14 14.11
N SER A 114 -0.37 -1.91 13.76
CA SER A 114 0.91 -1.83 14.45
C SER A 114 1.70 -0.59 14.02
N PRO A 115 2.38 0.10 14.95
CA PRO A 115 3.39 1.09 14.61
C PRO A 115 4.56 0.47 13.83
N LEU A 116 4.81 -0.85 13.90
CA LEU A 116 5.82 -1.50 13.04
C LEU A 116 5.40 -1.58 11.60
N GLY A 117 4.13 -1.85 11.34
CA GLY A 117 3.59 -1.73 9.99
C GLY A 117 3.75 -0.31 9.47
N GLN A 118 3.84 0.69 10.36
CA GLN A 118 4.23 2.05 10.01
C GLN A 118 5.74 2.23 9.92
N LEU A 119 6.59 1.60 10.74
CA LEU A 119 8.06 1.81 10.83
C LEU A 119 8.90 1.01 9.83
N GLU A 120 8.53 -0.24 9.53
CA GLU A 120 9.18 -1.00 8.46
C GLU A 120 8.79 -0.46 7.08
N ASN A 121 7.67 0.27 7.01
CA ASN A 121 7.18 1.00 5.85
C ASN A 121 7.09 2.52 6.11
N SER A 122 7.94 3.12 6.97
CA SER A 122 7.77 4.52 7.51
C SER A 122 8.17 5.62 6.56
N SER A 123 7.57 5.60 5.41
CA SER A 123 6.90 6.81 4.96
C SER A 123 5.89 6.40 3.90
N ASN A 124 5.02 7.32 3.54
CA ASN A 124 4.43 7.30 2.22
C ASN A 124 5.48 6.98 1.13
N GLN A 125 6.78 7.22 1.37
CA GLN A 125 7.90 6.72 0.57
C GLN A 125 7.89 5.22 0.33
N SER A 126 7.72 4.34 1.33
CA SER A 126 7.67 2.89 1.08
C SER A 126 6.50 2.51 0.16
N LEU A 127 5.37 3.19 0.32
CA LEU A 127 4.21 3.00 -0.54
C LEU A 127 4.41 3.63 -1.94
N LEU A 128 5.16 4.72 -2.04
CA LEU A 128 5.55 5.32 -3.31
C LEU A 128 6.56 4.46 -4.04
N ASP A 129 7.57 3.97 -3.32
CA ASP A 129 8.57 3.02 -3.79
C ASP A 129 7.86 1.75 -4.27
N PHE A 130 6.87 1.25 -3.52
CA PHE A 130 5.98 0.18 -3.98
C PHE A 130 5.27 0.55 -5.28
N THR A 131 4.70 1.74 -5.39
CA THR A 131 4.04 2.15 -6.64
C THR A 131 5.00 2.35 -7.80
N ASP A 132 6.22 2.83 -7.55
CA ASP A 132 7.24 3.11 -8.55
C ASP A 132 7.85 1.78 -9.05
N ASP A 133 8.12 0.86 -8.14
CA ASP A 133 8.52 -0.51 -8.47
C ASP A 133 7.40 -1.26 -9.18
N ARG A 134 6.12 -1.04 -8.80
CA ARG A 134 5.00 -1.63 -9.53
C ARG A 134 4.84 -1.02 -10.93
N GLN A 135 4.98 0.29 -11.09
CA GLN A 135 5.04 0.94 -12.40
C GLN A 135 6.17 0.36 -13.25
N LYS A 136 7.33 0.10 -12.64
CA LYS A 136 8.46 -0.53 -13.31
C LYS A 136 8.14 -1.96 -13.73
N VAL A 137 7.49 -2.76 -12.89
CA VAL A 137 7.00 -4.10 -13.26
C VAL A 137 6.04 -4.02 -14.45
N VAL A 138 5.06 -3.12 -14.40
CA VAL A 138 4.10 -2.92 -15.50
C VAL A 138 4.81 -2.52 -16.79
N ALA A 139 5.77 -1.60 -16.73
CA ALA A 139 6.56 -1.17 -17.89
C ALA A 139 7.38 -2.34 -18.48
N LEU A 140 8.02 -3.15 -17.63
CA LEU A 140 8.78 -4.33 -18.05
C LEU A 140 7.88 -5.37 -18.72
N ARG A 141 6.69 -5.65 -18.16
CA ARG A 141 5.70 -6.59 -18.71
C ARG A 141 5.12 -6.10 -20.04
N ASN A 142 4.81 -4.82 -20.15
CA ASN A 142 4.32 -4.25 -21.41
C ASN A 142 5.38 -4.34 -22.53
N GLU A 143 6.65 -4.07 -22.20
CA GLU A 143 7.75 -4.21 -23.17
C GLU A 143 8.02 -5.67 -23.52
N GLN A 144 7.96 -6.59 -22.55
CA GLN A 144 8.02 -8.03 -22.77
C GLN A 144 6.95 -8.46 -23.79
N GLU A 145 5.67 -8.15 -23.54
CA GLU A 145 4.57 -8.52 -24.42
C GLU A 145 4.74 -7.94 -25.83
N ARG A 146 5.20 -6.68 -25.92
CA ARG A 146 5.48 -6.04 -27.21
C ARG A 146 6.55 -6.77 -28.00
N LEU A 147 7.61 -7.23 -27.34
CA LEU A 147 8.71 -7.97 -27.97
C LEU A 147 8.26 -9.38 -28.38
N GLU A 148 7.46 -10.06 -27.56
CA GLU A 148 6.88 -11.36 -27.89
C GLU A 148 5.94 -11.26 -29.10
N GLU A 149 5.05 -10.28 -29.12
CA GLU A 149 4.16 -10.04 -30.26
C GLU A 149 4.97 -9.70 -31.53
N LEU A 150 6.02 -8.88 -31.38
CA LEU A 150 6.90 -8.54 -32.49
C LEU A 150 7.60 -9.78 -33.03
N ALA A 151 8.17 -10.62 -32.16
CA ALA A 151 8.82 -11.88 -32.55
C ALA A 151 7.83 -12.81 -33.25
N TYR A 152 6.67 -13.05 -32.65
CA TYR A 152 5.62 -13.92 -33.20
C TYR A 152 5.10 -13.46 -34.57
N THR A 153 5.04 -12.14 -34.79
CA THR A 153 4.51 -11.57 -36.04
C THR A 153 5.59 -11.10 -37.02
N LEU A 154 6.88 -11.29 -36.71
CA LEU A 154 8.00 -10.69 -37.46
C LEU A 154 7.99 -11.13 -38.93
N GLU A 155 7.92 -12.44 -39.18
CA GLU A 155 7.91 -13.00 -40.53
C GLU A 155 6.72 -12.47 -41.35
N ALA A 156 5.53 -12.44 -40.76
CA ALA A 156 4.32 -11.93 -41.39
C ALA A 156 4.39 -10.41 -41.64
N ARG A 157 5.10 -9.64 -40.80
CA ARG A 157 5.34 -8.20 -40.98
C ARG A 157 6.34 -7.96 -42.11
N ILE A 158 7.41 -8.74 -42.20
CA ILE A 158 8.40 -8.70 -43.29
C ILE A 158 7.70 -8.94 -44.63
N LYS A 159 6.93 -10.03 -44.75
CA LYS A 159 6.21 -10.38 -45.99
C LYS A 159 5.23 -9.30 -46.48
N ARG A 160 4.65 -8.51 -45.55
CA ARG A 160 3.66 -7.46 -45.87
C ARG A 160 4.28 -6.07 -46.02
N CYS A 161 5.56 -5.88 -45.71
CA CYS A 161 6.17 -4.56 -45.68
C CYS A 161 6.46 -4.06 -47.10
N LYS A 162 5.82 -2.95 -47.50
CA LYS A 162 6.04 -2.32 -48.82
C LYS A 162 7.10 -1.21 -48.78
N ASN A 163 7.45 -0.71 -47.60
CA ASN A 163 8.44 0.36 -47.43
C ASN A 163 9.83 -0.25 -47.25
N ILE A 164 10.74 0.01 -48.19
CA ILE A 164 12.09 -0.58 -48.21
C ILE A 164 12.89 -0.25 -46.95
N LYS A 165 12.81 1.00 -46.46
CA LYS A 165 13.54 1.39 -45.24
C LYS A 165 13.07 0.56 -44.05
N ARG A 166 11.75 0.46 -43.87
CA ARG A 166 11.16 -0.32 -42.77
C ARG A 166 11.40 -1.82 -42.92
N LEU A 167 11.43 -2.33 -44.15
CA LEU A 167 11.75 -3.72 -44.45
C LEU A 167 13.19 -4.05 -44.01
N ASN A 168 14.16 -3.19 -44.33
CA ASN A 168 15.54 -3.37 -43.90
C ASN A 168 15.65 -3.36 -42.37
N GLU A 169 14.98 -2.42 -41.68
CA GLU A 169 14.92 -2.41 -40.21
C GLU A 169 14.33 -3.71 -39.62
N LEU A 170 13.33 -4.32 -40.28
CA LEU A 170 12.72 -5.58 -39.81
C LEU A 170 13.60 -6.79 -40.11
N LEU A 171 14.34 -6.79 -41.22
CA LEU A 171 15.27 -7.86 -41.58
C LEU A 171 16.51 -7.88 -40.68
N GLU A 172 16.87 -6.74 -40.08
CA GLU A 172 17.94 -6.63 -39.08
C GLU A 172 17.51 -7.19 -37.70
N LEU A 173 16.22 -7.40 -37.47
CA LEU A 173 15.74 -7.99 -36.22
C LEU A 173 15.91 -9.51 -36.23
N ASP A 174 16.59 -10.01 -35.22
CA ASP A 174 16.72 -11.44 -34.95
C ASP A 174 15.60 -11.89 -33.99
N GLU A 175 14.78 -12.85 -34.43
CA GLU A 175 13.64 -13.37 -33.65
C GLU A 175 14.08 -13.99 -32.33
N ASP A 176 15.19 -14.73 -32.31
CA ASP A 176 15.71 -15.37 -31.10
C ASP A 176 16.24 -14.32 -30.12
N GLN A 177 16.86 -13.24 -30.62
CA GLN A 177 17.26 -12.12 -29.78
C GLN A 177 16.06 -11.38 -29.17
N LEU A 178 14.97 -11.21 -29.92
CA LEU A 178 13.74 -10.61 -29.40
C LEU A 178 13.13 -11.46 -28.29
N ARG A 179 13.03 -12.77 -28.48
CA ARG A 179 12.52 -13.72 -27.48
C ARG A 179 13.40 -13.75 -26.23
N LEU A 180 14.72 -13.83 -26.40
CA LEU A 180 15.68 -13.80 -25.28
C LEU A 180 15.58 -12.49 -24.48
N LYS A 181 15.37 -11.36 -25.17
CA LYS A 181 15.16 -10.07 -24.50
C LYS A 181 13.84 -10.04 -23.72
N ALA A 182 12.76 -10.57 -24.29
CA ALA A 182 11.47 -10.69 -23.60
C ALA A 182 11.60 -11.54 -22.33
N GLU A 183 12.22 -12.71 -22.40
CA GLU A 183 12.45 -13.59 -21.25
C GLU A 183 13.23 -12.89 -20.13
N ARG A 184 14.28 -12.12 -20.48
CA ARG A 184 15.05 -11.34 -19.48
C ARG A 184 14.20 -10.28 -18.79
N LEU A 185 13.31 -9.60 -19.52
CA LEU A 185 12.41 -8.60 -18.95
C LEU A 185 11.38 -9.23 -18.01
N GLU A 186 10.85 -10.40 -18.38
CA GLU A 186 9.99 -11.21 -17.51
C GLU A 186 10.71 -11.59 -16.21
N GLN A 187 11.92 -12.18 -16.30
CA GLN A 187 12.71 -12.54 -15.11
C GLN A 187 13.02 -11.32 -14.23
N GLN A 188 13.25 -10.15 -14.84
CA GLN A 188 13.48 -8.92 -14.10
C GLN A 188 12.19 -8.43 -13.40
N ALA A 189 11.05 -8.51 -14.07
CA ALA A 189 9.75 -8.18 -13.50
C ALA A 189 9.43 -9.10 -12.31
N ASP A 190 9.64 -10.42 -12.46
CA ASP A 190 9.46 -11.41 -11.41
C ASP A 190 10.36 -11.14 -10.19
N ARG A 191 11.62 -10.75 -10.41
CA ARG A 191 12.53 -10.41 -9.30
C ARG A 191 12.03 -9.22 -8.50
N ILE A 192 11.56 -8.16 -9.17
CA ILE A 192 11.03 -6.97 -8.50
C ILE A 192 9.73 -7.34 -7.76
N GLU A 193 8.83 -8.09 -8.41
CA GLU A 193 7.58 -8.50 -7.78
C GLU A 193 7.81 -9.41 -6.55
N ASN A 194 8.76 -10.34 -6.63
CA ASN A 194 9.15 -11.15 -5.47
C ASN A 194 9.81 -10.30 -4.37
N ALA A 195 10.63 -9.31 -4.71
CA ALA A 195 11.20 -8.39 -3.72
C ALA A 195 10.11 -7.58 -3.01
N LEU A 196 9.11 -7.10 -3.75
CA LEU A 196 7.95 -6.40 -3.20
C LEU A 196 7.16 -7.29 -2.22
N ARG A 197 7.06 -8.60 -2.48
CA ARG A 197 6.36 -9.56 -1.62
C ARG A 197 7.18 -9.97 -0.38
N LEU A 198 8.49 -10.12 -0.53
CA LEU A 198 9.38 -10.62 0.54
C LEU A 198 9.79 -9.54 1.55
N GLY A 199 9.61 -8.26 1.21
CA GLY A 199 9.98 -7.14 2.06
C GLY A 199 9.23 -7.06 3.39
N ASP A 200 7.98 -7.54 3.43
CA ASP A 200 7.14 -7.48 4.62
C ASP A 200 6.68 -8.88 5.05
N ARG A 201 7.55 -9.57 5.80
CA ARG A 201 7.27 -10.92 6.33
C ARG A 201 6.02 -10.96 7.21
N PHE A 202 5.61 -9.83 7.78
CA PHE A 202 4.48 -9.78 8.69
C PHE A 202 3.16 -9.60 7.95
N SER A 203 3.15 -9.03 6.74
CA SER A 203 1.95 -8.91 5.91
C SER A 203 1.86 -9.95 4.77
N ALA A 204 2.88 -10.76 4.55
CA ALA A 204 2.89 -11.78 3.50
C ALA A 204 1.65 -12.72 3.52
N GLU A 205 1.22 -13.14 4.70
CA GLU A 205 0.03 -14.00 4.88
C GLU A 205 -1.28 -13.28 4.53
N LEU A 206 -1.38 -11.99 4.82
CA LEU A 206 -2.51 -11.15 4.41
C LEU A 206 -2.58 -11.04 2.89
N TRP A 207 -1.45 -10.72 2.23
CA TRP A 207 -1.43 -10.53 0.78
C TRP A 207 -1.68 -11.82 0.02
N ARG A 208 -1.14 -12.96 0.49
CA ARG A 208 -1.44 -14.27 -0.10
C ARG A 208 -2.93 -14.60 0.01
N TRP A 209 -3.51 -14.43 1.20
CA TRP A 209 -4.93 -14.66 1.41
C TRP A 209 -5.80 -13.76 0.53
N LEU A 210 -5.42 -12.48 0.39
CA LEU A 210 -6.13 -11.53 -0.46
C LEU A 210 -6.02 -11.90 -1.94
N ASP A 211 -4.85 -12.35 -2.40
CA ASP A 211 -4.65 -12.82 -3.77
C ASP A 211 -5.55 -14.02 -4.09
N GLU A 212 -5.62 -15.00 -3.19
CA GLU A 212 -6.51 -16.16 -3.31
C GLU A 212 -7.98 -15.72 -3.37
N LEU A 213 -8.39 -14.84 -2.45
CA LEU A 213 -9.76 -14.32 -2.40
C LEU A 213 -10.14 -13.54 -3.67
N VAL A 214 -9.20 -12.77 -4.24
CA VAL A 214 -9.41 -12.05 -5.50
C VAL A 214 -9.55 -13.02 -6.67
N GLU A 215 -8.70 -14.05 -6.75
CA GLU A 215 -8.80 -15.05 -7.83
C GLU A 215 -10.14 -15.79 -7.77
N ASP A 216 -10.61 -16.15 -6.59
CA ASP A 216 -11.91 -16.80 -6.40
C ASP A 216 -13.09 -15.88 -6.76
N ALA A 217 -12.93 -14.58 -6.58
CA ALA A 217 -13.96 -13.58 -6.91
C ALA A 217 -14.00 -13.19 -8.40
N ILE A 218 -12.96 -13.49 -9.18
CA ILE A 218 -12.89 -13.13 -10.60
C ILE A 218 -13.79 -14.07 -11.42
N ASP A 219 -14.87 -13.53 -11.99
CA ASP A 219 -15.72 -14.24 -12.97
C ASP A 219 -14.90 -14.56 -14.25
N GLU A 220 -15.10 -15.76 -14.81
CA GLU A 220 -14.54 -16.19 -16.10
C GLU A 220 -14.84 -15.20 -17.24
N LYS A 221 -15.92 -14.43 -17.14
CA LYS A 221 -16.32 -13.41 -18.12
C LYS A 221 -15.48 -12.13 -18.06
N VAL A 222 -14.68 -11.95 -17.02
CA VAL A 222 -13.79 -10.78 -16.90
C VAL A 222 -12.76 -10.83 -18.04
N ARG A 223 -12.69 -9.73 -18.81
CA ARG A 223 -11.75 -9.64 -19.94
C ARG A 223 -10.31 -9.84 -19.44
N PRO A 224 -9.46 -10.59 -20.17
CA PRO A 224 -8.08 -10.85 -19.76
C PRO A 224 -7.29 -9.58 -19.45
N LYS A 225 -7.46 -8.52 -20.26
CA LYS A 225 -6.83 -7.21 -20.01
C LYS A 225 -7.28 -6.57 -18.71
N THR A 226 -8.56 -6.69 -18.36
CA THR A 226 -9.10 -6.17 -17.09
C THR A 226 -8.55 -6.99 -15.92
N ARG A 227 -8.55 -8.32 -16.05
CA ARG A 227 -8.08 -9.26 -15.01
C ARG A 227 -6.69 -8.92 -14.49
N ARG A 228 -5.78 -8.54 -15.40
CA ARG A 228 -4.39 -8.16 -15.07
C ARG A 228 -4.29 -7.04 -14.03
N HIS A 229 -5.21 -6.08 -14.07
CA HIS A 229 -5.15 -4.90 -13.21
C HIS A 229 -6.05 -4.98 -11.97
N ILE A 230 -6.88 -6.03 -11.85
CA ILE A 230 -7.80 -6.16 -10.71
C ILE A 230 -7.01 -6.23 -9.39
N LYS A 231 -5.97 -7.06 -9.32
CA LYS A 231 -5.12 -7.18 -8.13
C LYS A 231 -4.51 -5.85 -7.72
N ASP A 232 -4.02 -5.08 -8.69
CA ASP A 232 -3.43 -3.76 -8.44
C ASP A 232 -4.45 -2.78 -7.86
N VAL A 233 -5.68 -2.77 -8.40
CA VAL A 233 -6.78 -1.92 -7.89
C VAL A 233 -7.19 -2.34 -6.48
N VAL A 234 -7.26 -3.65 -6.22
CA VAL A 234 -7.59 -4.20 -4.90
C VAL A 234 -6.51 -3.78 -3.90
N ILE A 235 -5.23 -4.02 -4.20
CA ILE A 235 -4.11 -3.62 -3.33
C ILE A 235 -4.15 -2.12 -3.05
N ALA A 236 -4.30 -1.28 -4.08
CA ALA A 236 -4.42 0.17 -3.92
C ALA A 236 -5.59 0.56 -3.02
N SER A 237 -6.72 -0.15 -3.13
CA SER A 237 -7.91 0.06 -2.30
C SER A 237 -7.68 -0.33 -0.84
N VAL A 238 -6.94 -1.43 -0.57
CA VAL A 238 -6.53 -1.82 0.78
C VAL A 238 -5.61 -0.77 1.42
N TYR A 239 -4.66 -0.22 0.65
CA TYR A 239 -3.83 0.89 1.13
C TYR A 239 -4.66 2.15 1.44
N ASN A 240 -5.59 2.51 0.55
CA ASN A 240 -6.52 3.61 0.79
C ASN A 240 -7.36 3.39 2.06
N TYR A 241 -7.81 2.15 2.32
CA TYR A 241 -8.52 1.80 3.54
C TYR A 241 -7.67 2.10 4.78
N ARG A 242 -6.42 1.64 4.80
CA ARG A 242 -5.50 1.88 5.92
C ARG A 242 -5.28 3.38 6.16
N VAL A 243 -5.06 4.15 5.10
CA VAL A 243 -4.90 5.61 5.24
C VAL A 243 -6.17 6.26 5.76
N ARG A 244 -7.36 5.79 5.35
CA ARG A 244 -8.63 6.28 5.91
C ARG A 244 -8.76 5.99 7.41
N VAL A 245 -8.30 4.82 7.85
CA VAL A 245 -8.34 4.40 9.27
C VAL A 245 -7.44 5.29 10.13
N TYR A 246 -6.23 5.61 9.69
CA TYR A 246 -5.30 6.47 10.44
C TYR A 246 -5.57 7.96 10.27
N GLY A 247 -5.96 8.37 9.07
CA GLY A 247 -6.10 9.76 8.68
C GLY A 247 -7.42 10.40 9.07
N HIS A 248 -8.28 9.75 9.86
CA HIS A 248 -9.57 10.30 10.30
C HIS A 248 -10.42 10.90 9.16
N GLY A 249 -10.47 10.24 8.00
CA GLY A 249 -11.24 10.74 6.85
C GLY A 249 -10.49 11.72 5.93
N LEU A 250 -9.15 11.76 6.02
CA LEU A 250 -8.31 12.36 4.97
C LEU A 250 -8.62 11.76 3.59
N LYS A 251 -8.31 12.52 2.54
CA LYS A 251 -8.43 12.09 1.15
C LYS A 251 -7.75 10.73 0.94
N PRO A 252 -8.28 9.89 0.02
CA PRO A 252 -7.62 8.64 -0.32
C PRO A 252 -6.18 8.91 -0.74
N PHE A 253 -5.27 8.03 -0.32
CA PHE A 253 -3.86 8.13 -0.62
C PHE A 253 -3.58 8.05 -2.12
N LEU A 254 -4.25 7.13 -2.80
CA LEU A 254 -4.27 7.01 -4.26
C LEU A 254 -5.63 7.44 -4.77
N SER A 255 -5.68 8.57 -5.49
CA SER A 255 -6.87 8.95 -6.23
C SER A 255 -7.12 7.97 -7.39
N ARG A 256 -8.32 8.02 -7.98
CA ARG A 256 -8.62 7.29 -9.22
C ARG A 256 -7.57 7.58 -10.30
N ARG A 257 -7.16 8.84 -10.43
CA ARG A 257 -6.14 9.26 -11.40
C ARG A 257 -4.81 8.59 -11.11
N ASP A 258 -4.37 8.61 -9.86
CA ASP A 258 -3.12 7.96 -9.45
C ASP A 258 -3.16 6.46 -9.71
N MET A 259 -4.28 5.79 -9.43
CA MET A 259 -4.42 4.37 -9.73
C MET A 259 -4.34 4.08 -11.24
N CYS A 260 -4.99 4.92 -12.07
CA CYS A 260 -4.90 4.78 -13.53
C CYS A 260 -3.48 4.98 -14.06
N GLU A 261 -2.81 6.04 -13.60
CA GLU A 261 -1.46 6.38 -14.03
C GLU A 261 -0.40 5.40 -13.50
N LYS A 262 -0.55 4.92 -12.25
CA LYS A 262 0.44 4.05 -11.59
C LYS A 262 0.29 2.57 -11.93
N PHE A 263 -0.93 2.08 -12.07
CA PHE A 263 -1.17 0.67 -12.36
C PHE A 263 -1.51 0.42 -13.83
N GLY A 264 -1.46 1.45 -14.68
CA GLY A 264 -1.79 1.33 -16.11
C GLY A 264 -3.27 1.02 -16.36
N VAL A 265 -4.15 1.29 -15.39
CA VAL A 265 -5.59 1.02 -15.52
C VAL A 265 -6.18 2.01 -16.53
N PRO A 266 -6.89 1.55 -17.58
CA PRO A 266 -7.51 2.45 -18.56
C PRO A 266 -8.58 3.35 -17.92
N ALA A 267 -8.32 4.66 -17.87
CA ALA A 267 -9.17 5.63 -17.20
C ALA A 267 -10.61 5.66 -17.73
N GLU A 268 -10.78 5.49 -19.06
CA GLU A 268 -12.08 5.49 -19.75
C GLU A 268 -13.02 4.40 -19.25
N ASN A 269 -12.46 3.25 -18.88
CA ASN A 269 -13.22 2.07 -18.49
C ASN A 269 -13.24 1.86 -16.97
N PHE A 270 -12.62 2.75 -16.20
CA PHE A 270 -12.44 2.58 -14.75
C PHE A 270 -13.76 2.30 -14.02
N GLU A 271 -14.78 3.12 -14.30
CA GLU A 271 -16.09 3.04 -13.64
C GLU A 271 -16.80 1.73 -13.93
N ARG A 272 -16.71 1.23 -15.18
CA ARG A 272 -17.37 -0.01 -15.59
C ARG A 272 -16.65 -1.24 -15.05
N ASP A 273 -15.32 -1.24 -15.13
CA ASP A 273 -14.53 -2.46 -14.99
C ASP A 273 -13.92 -2.62 -13.58
N TYR A 274 -13.70 -1.52 -12.85
CA TYR A 274 -12.87 -1.54 -11.63
C TYR A 274 -13.54 -0.92 -10.40
N ARG A 275 -14.58 -0.08 -10.55
CA ARG A 275 -15.28 0.52 -9.41
C ARG A 275 -15.89 -0.51 -8.47
N TRP A 276 -16.43 -1.60 -9.03
CA TRP A 276 -16.98 -2.68 -8.21
C TRP A 276 -15.90 -3.29 -7.31
N TRP A 277 -14.69 -3.53 -7.84
CA TRP A 277 -13.56 -4.06 -7.07
C TRP A 277 -13.12 -3.15 -5.93
N MET A 278 -13.15 -1.83 -6.11
CA MET A 278 -12.86 -0.89 -5.02
C MET A 278 -13.88 -0.97 -3.87
N ASN A 279 -15.17 -1.05 -4.22
CA ASN A 279 -16.24 -1.17 -3.23
C ASN A 279 -16.16 -2.51 -2.52
N TRP A 280 -16.03 -3.60 -3.28
CA TRP A 280 -15.83 -4.95 -2.76
C TRP A 280 -14.63 -5.03 -1.82
N THR A 281 -13.49 -4.45 -2.18
CA THR A 281 -12.31 -4.41 -1.31
C THR A 281 -12.59 -3.65 -0.01
N THR A 282 -13.36 -2.57 -0.08
CA THR A 282 -13.74 -1.81 1.12
C THR A 282 -14.59 -2.67 2.07
N ASP A 283 -15.50 -3.47 1.51
CA ASP A 283 -16.33 -4.40 2.29
C ASP A 283 -15.47 -5.52 2.91
N VAL A 284 -14.53 -6.09 2.14
CA VAL A 284 -13.56 -7.07 2.64
C VAL A 284 -12.74 -6.49 3.81
N CYS A 285 -12.22 -5.26 3.69
CA CYS A 285 -11.49 -4.63 4.78
C CYS A 285 -12.36 -4.35 6.01
N ASN A 286 -13.63 -3.99 5.83
CA ASN A 286 -14.57 -3.83 6.94
C ASN A 286 -14.85 -5.17 7.64
N GLU A 287 -14.89 -6.27 6.89
CA GLU A 287 -15.06 -7.63 7.42
C GLU A 287 -13.82 -8.09 8.18
N LEU A 288 -12.63 -7.92 7.62
CA LEU A 288 -11.35 -8.15 8.31
C LEU A 288 -11.30 -7.40 9.65
N ASP A 289 -11.73 -6.14 9.66
CA ASP A 289 -11.83 -5.35 10.89
C ASP A 289 -12.84 -5.93 11.88
N ARG A 290 -14.02 -6.32 11.41
CA ARG A 290 -15.06 -6.89 12.28
C ARG A 290 -14.54 -8.16 12.95
N GLU A 291 -13.90 -9.05 12.20
CA GLU A 291 -13.40 -10.32 12.73
C GLU A 291 -12.20 -10.14 13.65
N ALA A 292 -11.26 -9.27 13.27
CA ALA A 292 -10.02 -9.09 14.01
C ALA A 292 -10.18 -8.22 15.28
N LEU A 293 -11.04 -7.20 15.25
CA LEU A 293 -11.17 -6.23 16.34
C LEU A 293 -12.11 -6.68 17.46
N VAL A 294 -13.11 -7.52 17.19
CA VAL A 294 -14.08 -7.98 18.20
C VAL A 294 -13.41 -8.71 19.38
N PRO A 295 -12.48 -9.67 19.16
CA PRO A 295 -11.78 -10.32 20.26
C PRO A 295 -10.96 -9.34 21.11
N VAL A 296 -10.33 -8.34 20.49
CA VAL A 296 -9.54 -7.33 21.19
C VAL A 296 -10.44 -6.37 21.97
N ALA A 297 -11.56 -5.95 21.40
CA ALA A 297 -12.54 -5.07 22.05
C ALA A 297 -13.07 -5.69 23.35
N THR A 298 -13.25 -7.01 23.38
CA THR A 298 -13.71 -7.74 24.57
C THR A 298 -12.71 -7.63 25.72
N ILE A 299 -11.40 -7.71 25.45
CA ILE A 299 -10.35 -7.49 26.46
C ILE A 299 -10.34 -6.04 26.92
N VAL A 300 -10.46 -5.09 26.00
CA VAL A 300 -10.46 -3.66 26.29
C VAL A 300 -11.63 -3.26 27.19
N LEU A 301 -12.83 -3.80 26.96
CA LEU A 301 -14.02 -3.52 27.75
C LEU A 301 -14.02 -4.20 29.13
N ALA A 302 -13.21 -5.25 29.31
CA ALA A 302 -13.07 -5.96 30.57
C ALA A 302 -11.98 -5.38 31.50
N ALA A 303 -11.14 -4.48 30.99
CA ALA A 303 -10.06 -3.81 31.72
C ALA A 303 -10.53 -2.48 32.31
#